data_AF-B7KLD6-F1
#
_entry.id   AF-B7KLD6-F1
#
_cell.length_a   1.000
_cell.length_b   1.000
_cell.length_c   1.000
_cell.angle_alpha   90.00
_cell.angle_beta   90.00
_cell.angle_gamma   90.00
#
_symmetry.space_group_name_H-M   'P 1'
#
loop_
_entity.id
_entity.type
_entity.pdbx_description
1 polymer ?
#
loop_
_entity_poly.entity_id
_entity_poly.type
_entity_poly.pdbx_seq_one_letter_code
_entity_poly.pdbx_strand_id
1 'polypeptide(L)'
;MGKNRGFIMTGRGFTDLQEATLKALGIFSEDIPLEKMSQDALRQIAINYLNSARKEPRNDPHPFTEEVMQLITAYAQGVPRQLNTICEKVLRKAASEELESIDETAFSSIWQTLQQDFTYSLSAQFRNLLYIAHQAGGISEDISDRDLDKLDAVTFVALLPQLKSMEEQGLLIRQEDEKGFRFTPSQLFEPKFLPESKSE
;
A
#
# COMPACT_ATOMS: atom_id res chain seq x y z
N MET A 1 10.03 39.29 -25.52
CA MET A 1 9.13 38.12 -25.39
C MET A 1 9.50 37.38 -24.12
N GLY A 2 8.65 37.42 -23.09
CA GLY A 2 8.84 36.63 -21.87
C GLY A 2 8.58 35.15 -22.16
N LYS A 3 9.42 34.25 -21.63
CA LYS A 3 9.18 32.80 -21.73
C LYS A 3 8.03 32.44 -20.79
N ASN A 4 6.93 31.93 -21.34
CA ASN A 4 5.86 31.32 -20.55
C ASN A 4 6.41 30.05 -19.89
N ARG A 5 6.37 29.98 -18.56
CA ARG A 5 6.81 28.82 -17.76
C ARG A 5 5.63 28.31 -16.96
N GLY A 6 5.37 27.01 -17.04
CA GLY A 6 4.45 26.31 -16.15
C GLY A 6 5.23 25.58 -15.06
N PHE A 7 4.66 25.52 -13.86
CA PHE A 7 5.20 24.77 -12.73
C PHE A 7 4.16 23.76 -12.27
N ILE A 8 4.58 22.51 -12.08
CA ILE A 8 3.77 21.48 -11.44
C ILE A 8 4.42 21.20 -10.09
N MET A 9 3.66 21.37 -9.02
CA MET A 9 4.10 21.00 -7.68
C MET A 9 3.34 19.76 -7.26
N THR A 10 4.07 18.70 -6.93
CA THR A 10 3.51 17.47 -6.39
C THR A 10 3.89 17.39 -4.92
N GLY A 11 2.92 17.21 -4.06
CA GLY A 11 3.12 17.04 -2.62
C GLY A 11 2.04 16.13 -2.07
N ARG A 12 2.30 15.57 -0.89
CA ARG A 12 1.23 14.96 -0.09
C ARG A 12 0.53 16.11 0.64
N GLY A 13 -0.80 16.01 0.76
CA GLY A 13 -1.73 17.10 1.12
C GLY A 13 -1.09 18.28 1.84
N PHE A 14 -1.23 19.48 1.26
CA PHE A 14 -0.98 20.69 2.03
C PHE A 14 -1.88 20.62 3.25
N THR A 15 -1.37 20.95 4.44
CA THR A 15 -2.29 21.23 5.55
C THR A 15 -3.26 22.33 5.11
N ASP A 16 -4.51 22.34 5.59
CA ASP A 16 -5.51 23.36 5.22
C ASP A 16 -4.95 24.79 5.27
N LEU A 17 -4.05 25.04 6.24
CA LEU A 17 -3.35 26.32 6.40
C LEU A 17 -2.33 26.59 5.29
N GLN A 18 -1.54 25.59 4.88
CA GLN A 18 -0.60 25.71 3.76
C GLN A 18 -1.35 25.87 2.44
N GLU A 19 -2.45 25.14 2.25
CA GLU A 19 -3.28 25.23 1.05
C GLU A 19 -3.95 26.59 0.94
N ALA A 20 -4.54 27.08 2.04
CA ALA A 20 -5.11 28.42 2.12
C ALA A 20 -4.06 29.51 1.90
N THR A 21 -2.84 29.35 2.46
CA THR A 21 -1.74 30.29 2.26
C THR A 21 -1.27 30.30 0.80
N LEU A 22 -1.10 29.14 0.18
CA LEU A 22 -0.64 29.01 -1.20
C LEU A 22 -1.69 29.52 -2.21
N LYS A 23 -2.98 29.25 -1.96
CA LYS A 23 -4.12 29.80 -2.72
C LYS A 23 -4.24 31.32 -2.53
N ALA A 24 -4.11 31.83 -1.30
CA ALA A 24 -4.14 33.26 -1.00
C ALA A 24 -2.97 34.03 -1.62
N LEU A 25 -1.79 33.40 -1.73
CA LEU A 25 -0.63 33.94 -2.44
C LEU A 25 -0.77 33.90 -3.98
N GLY A 26 -1.84 33.29 -4.51
CA GLY A 26 -2.08 33.16 -5.95
C GLY A 26 -1.04 32.31 -6.67
N ILE A 27 -0.32 31.44 -5.93
CA ILE A 27 0.80 30.66 -6.46
C ILE A 27 0.29 29.51 -7.34
N PHE A 28 -0.91 28.98 -7.06
CA PHE A 28 -1.52 27.92 -7.84
C PHE A 28 -2.86 28.36 -8.41
N SER A 29 -3.03 28.13 -9.71
CA SER A 29 -4.28 28.37 -10.43
C SER A 29 -5.25 27.18 -10.35
N GLU A 30 -4.74 25.99 -10.06
CA GLU A 30 -5.48 24.74 -10.07
C GLU A 30 -4.93 23.78 -9.02
N ASP A 31 -5.82 23.00 -8.43
CA ASP A 31 -5.54 21.98 -7.44
C ASP A 31 -6.19 20.67 -7.89
N ILE A 32 -5.41 19.60 -7.97
CA ILE A 32 -5.84 18.31 -8.49
C ILE A 32 -5.65 17.27 -7.38
N PRO A 33 -6.68 17.01 -6.56
CA PRO A 33 -6.60 15.98 -5.53
C PRO A 33 -6.51 14.60 -6.18
N LEU A 34 -5.59 13.78 -5.69
CA LEU A 34 -5.46 12.38 -6.11
C LEU A 34 -6.17 11.48 -5.09
N GLU A 35 -7.40 11.12 -5.39
CA GLU A 35 -8.20 10.22 -4.56
C GLU A 35 -7.76 8.75 -4.69
N LYS A 36 -8.19 7.91 -3.74
CA LYS A 36 -8.02 6.46 -3.84
C LYS A 36 -8.75 5.95 -5.08
N MET A 37 -8.14 5.02 -5.80
CA MET A 37 -8.74 4.46 -7.00
C MET A 37 -9.81 3.43 -6.64
N SER A 38 -10.90 3.40 -7.41
CA SER A 38 -11.90 2.33 -7.31
C SER A 38 -11.30 0.98 -7.72
N GLN A 39 -11.92 -0.12 -7.30
CA GLN A 39 -11.51 -1.47 -7.73
C GLN A 39 -11.58 -1.61 -9.26
N ASP A 40 -12.60 -1.03 -9.91
CA ASP A 40 -12.71 -1.04 -11.37
C ASP A 40 -11.55 -0.31 -12.05
N ALA A 41 -11.14 0.85 -11.52
CA ALA A 41 -10.01 1.60 -12.05
C ALA A 41 -8.70 0.83 -11.86
N LEU A 42 -8.51 0.19 -10.69
CA LEU A 42 -7.36 -0.68 -10.43
C LEU A 42 -7.34 -1.90 -11.35
N ARG A 43 -8.50 -2.54 -11.57
CA ARG A 43 -8.66 -3.65 -12.52
C ARG A 43 -8.23 -3.21 -13.92
N GLN A 44 -8.68 -2.04 -14.37
CA GLN A 44 -8.29 -1.52 -15.69
C GLN A 44 -6.79 -1.23 -15.79
N ILE A 45 -6.18 -0.73 -14.71
CA ILE A 45 -4.72 -0.55 -14.64
C ILE A 45 -4.01 -1.90 -14.79
N ALA A 46 -4.45 -2.95 -14.08
CA ALA A 46 -3.86 -4.28 -14.19
C ALA A 46 -3.94 -4.81 -15.64
N ILE A 47 -5.10 -4.67 -16.29
CA ILE A 47 -5.30 -5.05 -17.70
C ILE A 47 -4.35 -4.29 -18.63
N ASN A 48 -4.21 -2.98 -18.43
CA ASN A 48 -3.31 -2.15 -19.23
C ASN A 48 -1.84 -2.60 -19.07
N TYR A 49 -1.40 -2.92 -17.85
CA TYR A 49 -0.07 -3.47 -17.61
C TYR A 49 0.11 -4.84 -18.28
N LEU A 50 -0.86 -5.75 -18.16
CA LEU A 50 -0.79 -7.05 -18.83
C LEU A 50 -0.72 -6.89 -20.36
N ASN A 51 -1.52 -5.99 -20.93
CA ASN A 51 -1.50 -5.67 -22.35
C ASN A 51 -0.17 -5.09 -22.83
N SER A 52 0.61 -4.44 -21.97
CA SER A 52 1.95 -3.95 -22.34
C SER A 52 2.94 -5.07 -22.68
N ALA A 53 2.69 -6.30 -22.19
CA ALA A 53 3.53 -7.47 -22.43
C ALA A 53 2.90 -8.48 -23.43
N ARG A 54 1.60 -8.38 -23.71
CA ARG A 54 0.89 -9.28 -24.63
C ARG A 54 1.17 -8.90 -26.09
N LYS A 55 1.14 -9.89 -26.99
CA LYS A 55 1.18 -9.66 -28.45
C LYS A 55 -0.12 -9.06 -28.97
N GLU A 56 -1.24 -9.50 -28.39
CA GLU A 56 -2.59 -9.06 -28.75
C GLU A 56 -3.30 -8.55 -27.48
N PRO A 57 -3.91 -7.36 -27.54
CA PRO A 57 -4.59 -6.79 -26.39
C PRO A 57 -5.87 -7.58 -26.05
N ARG A 58 -6.15 -7.71 -24.75
CA ARG A 58 -7.39 -8.30 -24.22
C ARG A 58 -8.04 -7.35 -23.22
N ASN A 59 -9.35 -7.49 -23.05
CA ASN A 59 -10.13 -6.70 -22.08
C ASN A 59 -10.34 -7.45 -20.74
N ASP A 60 -9.67 -8.58 -20.57
CA ASP A 60 -9.71 -9.44 -19.38
C ASP A 60 -8.37 -9.43 -18.63
N PRO A 61 -8.36 -9.85 -17.35
CA PRO A 61 -7.18 -9.85 -16.50
C PRO A 61 -6.30 -11.10 -16.64
N HIS A 62 -6.45 -11.91 -17.70
CA HIS A 62 -5.67 -13.14 -17.88
C HIS A 62 -4.14 -12.89 -17.75
N PRO A 63 -3.39 -13.62 -16.90
CA PRO A 63 -3.65 -14.99 -16.45
C PRO A 63 -4.51 -15.11 -15.20
N PHE A 64 -4.93 -14.00 -14.58
CA PHE A 64 -5.84 -14.04 -13.44
C PHE A 64 -7.27 -14.32 -13.90
N THR A 65 -8.03 -15.06 -13.09
CA THR A 65 -9.49 -15.03 -13.17
C THR A 65 -10.02 -13.67 -12.69
N GLU A 66 -11.30 -13.37 -12.98
CA GLU A 66 -11.91 -12.13 -12.52
C GLU A 66 -12.03 -12.09 -11.00
N GLU A 67 -12.32 -13.24 -10.39
CA GLU A 67 -12.45 -13.42 -8.94
C GLU A 67 -11.11 -13.13 -8.24
N VAL A 68 -10.00 -13.63 -8.80
CA VAL A 68 -8.66 -13.32 -8.28
C VAL A 68 -8.32 -11.84 -8.48
N MET A 69 -8.68 -11.25 -9.62
CA MET A 69 -8.45 -9.82 -9.84
C MET A 69 -9.25 -8.95 -8.86
N GLN A 70 -10.49 -9.34 -8.50
CA GLN A 70 -11.27 -8.67 -7.46
C GLN A 70 -10.58 -8.76 -6.09
N LEU A 71 -10.04 -9.94 -5.72
CA LEU A 71 -9.27 -10.09 -4.48
C LEU A 71 -8.03 -9.18 -4.46
N ILE A 72 -7.25 -9.20 -5.54
CA ILE A 72 -6.02 -8.40 -5.67
C ILE A 72 -6.33 -6.90 -5.58
N THR A 73 -7.36 -6.42 -6.29
CA THR A 73 -7.74 -5.00 -6.27
C THR A 73 -8.29 -4.56 -4.91
N ALA A 74 -8.99 -5.45 -4.18
CA ALA A 74 -9.36 -5.21 -2.79
C ALA A 74 -8.12 -5.12 -1.89
N TYR A 75 -7.14 -6.03 -2.04
CA TYR A 75 -5.90 -6.03 -1.25
C TYR A 75 -5.00 -4.83 -1.53
N ALA A 76 -5.08 -4.26 -2.72
CA ALA A 76 -4.37 -3.05 -3.10
C ALA A 76 -4.91 -1.77 -2.41
N GLN A 77 -6.09 -1.83 -1.79
CA GLN A 77 -6.67 -0.73 -0.98
C GLN A 77 -6.75 0.62 -1.73
N GLY A 78 -7.01 0.59 -3.03
CA GLY A 78 -7.10 1.81 -3.86
C GLY A 78 -5.74 2.42 -4.24
N VAL A 79 -4.62 1.74 -3.95
CA VAL A 79 -3.26 2.24 -4.19
C VAL A 79 -2.60 1.47 -5.35
N PRO A 80 -2.35 2.10 -6.52
CA PRO A 80 -1.76 1.43 -7.69
C PRO A 80 -0.38 0.79 -7.43
N ARG A 81 0.42 1.38 -6.54
CA ARG A 81 1.71 0.78 -6.15
C ARG A 81 1.53 -0.58 -5.47
N GLN A 82 0.51 -0.72 -4.63
CA GLN A 82 0.21 -1.99 -3.95
C GLN A 82 -0.34 -3.01 -4.94
N LEU A 83 -1.24 -2.60 -5.84
CA LEU A 83 -1.70 -3.43 -6.96
C LEU A 83 -0.52 -4.02 -7.74
N ASN A 84 0.40 -3.16 -8.20
CA ASN A 84 1.55 -3.59 -8.98
C ASN A 84 2.45 -4.55 -8.20
N THR A 85 2.70 -4.27 -6.91
CA THR A 85 3.50 -5.12 -6.04
C THR A 85 2.89 -6.51 -5.88
N ILE A 86 1.57 -6.57 -5.67
CA ILE A 86 0.84 -7.84 -5.51
C ILE A 86 0.87 -8.62 -6.83
N CYS A 87 0.49 -7.99 -7.94
CA CYS A 87 0.49 -8.64 -9.25
C CYS A 87 1.88 -9.16 -9.63
N GLU A 88 2.93 -8.37 -9.42
CA GLU A 88 4.31 -8.75 -9.73
C GLU A 88 4.74 -9.99 -8.94
N LYS A 89 4.53 -9.99 -7.61
CA LYS A 89 4.91 -11.12 -6.76
C LYS A 89 4.13 -12.39 -7.12
N VAL A 90 2.83 -12.26 -7.34
CA VAL A 90 1.96 -13.40 -7.68
C VAL A 90 2.32 -13.96 -9.05
N LEU A 91 2.51 -13.12 -10.07
CA LEU A 91 2.93 -13.56 -11.41
C LEU A 91 4.31 -14.23 -11.38
N ARG A 92 5.26 -13.67 -10.62
CA ARG A 92 6.60 -14.27 -10.49
C ARG A 92 6.53 -15.66 -9.88
N LYS A 93 5.74 -15.83 -8.81
CA LYS A 93 5.56 -17.12 -8.15
C LYS A 93 4.82 -18.11 -9.04
N ALA A 94 3.73 -17.69 -9.69
CA ALA A 94 2.99 -18.49 -10.66
C ALA A 94 3.88 -18.97 -11.82
N ALA A 95 4.71 -18.09 -12.37
CA ALA A 95 5.67 -18.44 -13.41
C ALA A 95 6.72 -19.46 -12.94
N SER A 96 7.18 -19.37 -11.68
CA SER A 96 8.11 -20.36 -11.12
C SER A 96 7.47 -21.74 -10.89
N GLU A 97 6.14 -21.79 -10.84
CA GLU A 97 5.33 -23.00 -10.70
C GLU A 97 4.70 -23.45 -12.03
N GLU A 98 5.11 -22.82 -13.15
CA GLU A 98 4.64 -23.10 -14.51
C GLU A 98 3.10 -23.00 -14.67
N LEU A 99 2.46 -22.13 -13.88
CA LEU A 99 1.01 -21.93 -13.93
C LEU A 99 0.62 -20.97 -15.06
N GLU A 100 -0.20 -21.45 -15.99
CA GLU A 100 -0.73 -20.64 -17.11
C GLU A 100 -1.95 -19.79 -16.71
N SER A 101 -2.69 -20.20 -15.67
CA SER A 101 -3.88 -19.53 -15.17
C SER A 101 -3.86 -19.51 -13.65
N ILE A 102 -4.35 -18.41 -13.07
CA ILE A 102 -4.36 -18.17 -11.63
C ILE A 102 -5.82 -17.98 -11.20
N ASP A 103 -6.42 -19.08 -10.77
CA ASP A 103 -7.74 -19.13 -10.11
C ASP A 103 -7.61 -18.92 -8.59
N GLU A 104 -8.72 -18.93 -7.84
CA GLU A 104 -8.68 -18.68 -6.40
C GLU A 104 -7.87 -19.71 -5.61
N THR A 105 -7.81 -20.96 -6.10
CA THR A 105 -7.06 -22.03 -5.44
C THR A 105 -5.56 -21.81 -5.60
N ALA A 106 -5.12 -21.58 -6.84
CA ALA A 106 -3.73 -21.25 -7.15
C ALA A 106 -3.31 -19.96 -6.44
N PHE A 107 -4.15 -18.92 -6.50
CA PHE A 107 -3.90 -17.66 -5.81
C PHE A 107 -3.74 -17.85 -4.31
N SER A 108 -4.62 -18.60 -3.65
CA SER A 108 -4.55 -18.81 -2.20
C SER A 108 -3.24 -19.49 -1.78
N SER A 109 -2.79 -20.50 -2.54
CA SER A 109 -1.53 -21.19 -2.26
C SER A 109 -0.30 -20.30 -2.47
N ILE A 110 -0.28 -19.55 -3.58
CA ILE A 110 0.76 -18.56 -3.87
C ILE A 110 0.78 -17.50 -2.78
N TRP A 111 -0.37 -16.94 -2.45
CA TRP A 111 -0.53 -15.85 -1.50
C TRP A 111 -0.03 -16.24 -0.11
N GLN A 112 -0.39 -17.42 0.37
CA GLN A 112 0.10 -17.94 1.65
C GLN A 112 1.63 -18.01 1.68
N THR A 113 2.25 -18.51 0.60
CA THR A 113 3.71 -18.58 0.49
C THR A 113 4.34 -17.19 0.48
N LEU A 114 3.76 -16.26 -0.29
CA LEU A 114 4.23 -14.88 -0.36
C LEU A 114 4.13 -14.16 0.99
N GLN A 115 3.04 -14.33 1.73
CA GLN A 115 2.86 -13.74 3.06
C GLN A 115 3.86 -14.31 4.07
N GLN A 116 4.13 -15.62 4.00
CA GLN A 116 5.11 -16.29 4.84
C GLN A 116 6.53 -15.76 4.57
N ASP A 117 6.96 -15.77 3.31
CA ASP A 117 8.28 -15.28 2.88
C ASP A 117 8.47 -13.80 3.23
N PHE A 118 7.44 -12.99 2.97
CA PHE A 118 7.43 -11.58 3.31
C PHE A 118 7.63 -11.39 4.80
N THR A 119 6.83 -12.06 5.64
CA THR A 119 6.90 -11.92 7.10
C THR A 119 8.26 -12.34 7.67
N TYR A 120 8.84 -13.44 7.17
CA TYR A 120 10.15 -13.90 7.64
C TYR A 120 11.30 -13.01 7.18
N SER A 121 11.18 -12.34 6.03
CA SER A 121 12.22 -11.44 5.53
C SER A 121 12.37 -10.15 6.35
N LEU A 122 11.37 -9.78 7.15
CA LEU A 122 11.37 -8.54 7.92
C LEU A 122 12.30 -8.61 9.14
N SER A 123 12.72 -7.45 9.65
CA SER A 123 13.39 -7.37 10.96
C SER A 123 12.38 -7.62 12.09
N ALA A 124 12.88 -8.04 13.27
CA ALA A 124 12.02 -8.20 14.45
C ALA A 124 11.29 -6.90 14.83
N GLN A 125 11.98 -5.76 14.69
CA GLN A 125 11.41 -4.44 14.95
C GLN A 125 10.26 -4.12 13.98
N PHE A 126 10.42 -4.37 12.68
CA PHE A 126 9.35 -4.13 11.70
C PHE A 126 8.18 -5.07 11.90
N ARG A 127 8.43 -6.35 12.22
CA ARG A 127 7.37 -7.31 12.56
C ARG A 127 6.54 -6.86 13.76
N ASN A 128 7.20 -6.42 14.84
CA ASN A 128 6.52 -5.93 16.03
C ASN A 128 5.64 -4.71 15.70
N LEU A 129 6.17 -3.76 14.93
CA LEU A 129 5.40 -2.59 14.51
C LEU A 129 4.19 -2.95 13.65
N LEU A 130 4.36 -3.80 12.63
CA LEU A 130 3.25 -4.26 11.79
C LEU A 130 2.21 -5.05 12.57
N TYR A 131 2.62 -5.83 13.57
CA TYR A 131 1.71 -6.56 14.44
C TYR A 131 0.83 -5.60 15.26
N ILE A 132 1.46 -4.63 15.92
CA ILE A 132 0.75 -3.62 16.72
C ILE A 132 -0.16 -2.78 15.82
N ALA A 133 0.32 -2.35 14.65
CA ALA A 133 -0.48 -1.66 13.67
C ALA A 133 -1.68 -2.50 13.21
N HIS A 134 -1.50 -3.81 12.97
CA HIS A 134 -2.59 -4.70 12.60
C HIS A 134 -3.65 -4.80 13.72
N GLN A 135 -3.23 -4.97 14.97
CA GLN A 135 -4.15 -5.04 16.11
C GLN A 135 -4.93 -3.75 16.35
N ALA A 136 -4.29 -2.59 16.14
CA ALA A 136 -4.90 -1.28 16.32
C ALA A 136 -5.72 -0.80 15.11
N GLY A 137 -5.75 -1.56 14.01
CA GLY A 137 -6.37 -1.12 12.75
C GLY A 137 -5.57 -0.01 12.04
N GLY A 138 -4.30 0.17 12.40
CA GLY A 138 -3.37 1.16 11.88
C GLY A 138 -2.78 2.05 12.97
N ILE A 139 -1.70 2.76 12.65
CA ILE A 139 -1.03 3.71 13.56
C ILE A 139 -1.33 5.14 13.11
N SER A 140 -1.81 5.96 14.03
CA SER A 140 -2.16 7.38 13.83
C SER A 140 -1.84 8.17 15.11
N GLU A 141 -2.12 9.47 15.10
CA GLU A 141 -1.83 10.37 16.23
C GLU A 141 -2.54 9.98 17.54
N ASP A 142 -3.68 9.31 17.44
CA ASP A 142 -4.48 8.78 18.55
C ASP A 142 -4.02 7.41 19.07
N ILE A 143 -2.82 6.95 18.69
CA ILE A 143 -2.23 5.70 19.21
C ILE A 143 -2.17 5.72 20.74
N SER A 144 -2.51 4.58 21.37
CA SER A 144 -2.54 4.47 22.83
C SER A 144 -1.15 4.47 23.46
N ASP A 145 -1.01 5.01 24.67
CA ASP A 145 0.25 4.96 25.45
C ASP A 145 0.75 3.52 25.60
N ARG A 146 -0.15 2.55 25.77
CA ARG A 146 0.18 1.13 25.86
C ARG A 146 0.85 0.61 24.58
N ASP A 147 0.40 1.04 23.41
CA ASP A 147 0.98 0.60 22.14
C ASP A 147 2.27 1.35 21.81
N LEU A 148 2.39 2.61 22.23
CA LEU A 148 3.64 3.37 22.23
C LEU A 148 4.72 2.69 23.07
N ASP A 149 4.38 2.25 24.29
CA ASP A 149 5.29 1.52 25.18
C ASP A 149 5.81 0.23 24.53
N LYS A 150 4.93 -0.55 23.87
CA LYS A 150 5.32 -1.78 23.15
C LYS A 150 6.25 -1.52 21.96
N LEU A 151 6.24 -0.30 21.44
CA LEU A 151 7.10 0.14 20.33
C LEU A 151 8.38 0.84 20.80
N ASP A 152 8.59 0.95 22.11
CA ASP A 152 9.69 1.71 22.71
C ASP A 152 9.73 3.17 22.20
N ALA A 153 8.55 3.78 22.10
CA ALA A 153 8.37 5.12 21.59
C ALA A 153 7.63 5.99 22.60
N VAL A 154 8.16 7.19 22.86
CA VAL A 154 7.55 8.14 23.82
C VAL A 154 6.35 8.86 23.21
N THR A 155 6.34 9.07 21.90
CA THR A 155 5.27 9.81 21.20
C THR A 155 5.06 9.27 19.79
N PHE A 156 3.88 9.51 19.22
CA PHE A 156 3.62 9.26 17.80
C PHE A 156 4.63 9.97 16.87
N VAL A 157 5.02 11.20 17.20
CA VAL A 157 6.00 11.97 16.42
C VAL A 157 7.35 11.24 16.33
N ALA A 158 7.76 10.55 17.40
CA ALA A 158 8.99 9.76 17.41
C ALA A 158 8.93 8.55 16.46
N LEU A 159 7.74 8.02 16.18
CA LEU A 159 7.54 6.91 15.24
C LEU A 159 7.56 7.36 13.77
N LEU A 160 7.28 8.64 13.47
CA LEU A 160 7.11 9.13 12.09
C LEU A 160 8.27 8.80 11.14
N PRO A 161 9.56 8.92 11.51
CA PRO A 161 10.65 8.55 10.61
C PRO A 161 10.59 7.08 10.19
N GLN A 162 10.30 6.19 11.14
CA GLN A 162 10.19 4.76 10.87
C GLN A 162 8.93 4.44 10.06
N LEU A 163 7.77 5.02 10.41
CA LEU A 163 6.51 4.83 9.68
C LEU A 163 6.64 5.27 8.22
N LYS A 164 7.28 6.41 7.97
CA LYS A 164 7.56 6.89 6.60
C LYS A 164 8.48 5.95 5.84
N SER A 165 9.57 5.49 6.46
CA SER A 165 10.47 4.52 5.83
C SER A 165 9.76 3.20 5.48
N MET A 166 8.89 2.71 6.36
CA MET A 166 8.10 1.50 6.13
C MET A 166 7.03 1.70 5.05
N GLU A 167 6.46 2.89 4.96
CA GLU A 167 5.54 3.28 3.88
C GLU A 167 6.26 3.32 2.52
N GLU A 168 7.45 3.90 2.46
CA GLU A 168 8.29 3.94 1.25
C GLU A 168 8.67 2.53 0.77
N GLN A 169 8.93 1.62 1.71
CA GLN A 169 9.18 0.20 1.45
C GLN A 169 7.90 -0.60 1.11
N GLY A 170 6.73 0.03 1.15
CA GLY A 170 5.44 -0.60 0.85
C GLY A 170 4.91 -1.53 1.95
N LEU A 171 5.52 -1.53 3.14
CA LEU A 171 5.09 -2.30 4.31
C LEU A 171 3.85 -1.69 4.96
N LEU A 172 3.77 -0.36 4.93
CA LEU A 172 2.63 0.43 5.39
C LEU A 172 1.99 1.18 4.22
N ILE A 173 0.70 1.43 4.36
CA ILE A 173 -0.11 2.22 3.46
C ILE A 173 -0.63 3.39 4.26
N ARG A 174 -0.23 4.60 3.88
CA ARG A 174 -0.76 5.82 4.48
C ARG A 174 -2.15 6.10 3.90
N GLN A 175 -3.10 6.32 4.79
CA GLN A 175 -4.46 6.73 4.48
C GLN A 175 -4.70 8.08 5.13
N GLU A 176 -5.29 9.01 4.39
CA GLU A 176 -5.64 10.34 4.89
C GLU A 176 -7.16 10.42 5.00
N ASP A 177 -7.64 10.94 6.13
CA ASP A 177 -9.05 11.17 6.42
C ASP A 177 -9.24 12.53 7.15
N GLU A 178 -10.48 12.90 7.44
CA GLU A 178 -10.81 14.17 8.12
C GLU A 178 -10.18 14.28 9.53
N LYS A 179 -9.73 13.16 10.12
CA LYS A 179 -9.11 13.09 11.45
C LYS A 179 -7.58 13.08 11.38
N GLY A 180 -6.98 13.14 10.18
CA GLY A 180 -5.54 13.18 9.97
C GLY A 180 -5.05 12.06 9.05
N PHE A 181 -3.96 11.40 9.43
CA PHE A 181 -3.41 10.29 8.65
C PHE A 181 -3.13 9.07 9.51
N ARG A 182 -3.35 7.90 8.89
CA ARG A 182 -3.19 6.57 9.49
C ARG A 182 -2.32 5.70 8.62
N PHE A 183 -1.41 4.95 9.23
CA PHE A 183 -0.59 3.95 8.54
C PHE A 183 -1.16 2.56 8.81
N THR A 184 -1.68 1.92 7.76
CA THR A 184 -2.22 0.55 7.82
C THR A 184 -1.23 -0.45 7.23
N PRO A 185 -1.07 -1.65 7.78
CA PRO A 185 -0.24 -2.69 7.18
C PRO A 185 -0.69 -3.06 5.75
N SER A 186 0.28 -3.37 4.88
CA SER A 186 0.01 -4.05 3.62
C SER A 186 -0.62 -5.43 3.88
N GLN A 187 -1.53 -5.86 3.01
CA GLN A 187 -2.16 -7.19 3.09
C GLN A 187 -1.17 -8.35 2.87
N LEU A 188 0.04 -8.05 2.37
CA LEU A 188 1.15 -9.02 2.31
C LEU A 188 1.66 -9.43 3.70
N PHE A 189 1.44 -8.61 4.72
CA PHE A 189 1.75 -8.97 6.09
C PHE A 189 0.58 -9.74 6.72
N GLU A 190 0.86 -10.93 7.25
CA GLU A 190 -0.12 -11.73 7.99
C GLU A 190 0.41 -11.99 9.41
N PRO A 191 -0.32 -11.57 10.47
CA PRO A 191 0.16 -11.65 11.85
C PRO A 191 0.32 -13.10 12.36
N LYS A 192 -0.38 -14.06 11.75
CA LYS A 192 -0.34 -15.49 12.16
C LYS A 192 1.02 -16.15 11.96
N PHE A 193 1.90 -15.59 11.14
CA PHE A 193 3.25 -16.13 10.91
C PHE A 193 4.29 -15.62 11.92
N LEU A 194 3.89 -14.76 12.85
CA LEU A 194 4.75 -14.42 13.98
C LEU A 194 4.83 -15.63 14.92
N PRO A 195 6.03 -16.12 15.26
CA PRO A 195 6.14 -17.06 16.36
C PRO A 195 5.53 -16.39 17.59
N GLU A 196 4.60 -17.05 18.26
CA GLU A 196 4.15 -16.61 19.59
C GLU A 196 5.42 -16.35 20.39
N SER A 197 5.59 -15.10 20.82
CA SER A 197 6.64 -14.76 21.76
C SER A 197 6.41 -15.65 22.97
N LYS A 198 7.21 -16.74 23.07
CA LYS A 198 7.29 -17.49 24.31
C LYS A 198 7.72 -16.47 25.36
N SER A 199 6.74 -16.10 26.16
CA SER A 199 6.94 -15.30 27.34
C SER A 199 7.60 -16.26 28.32
N GLU A 200 8.92 -16.21 28.40
CA GLU A 200 9.64 -16.70 29.58
C GLU A 200 9.61 -15.64 30.66
#